data_AF-A0A3M2AIJ0-F1
#
_entry.id   AF-A0A3M2AIJ0-F1
#
_cell.length_a   1.000
_cell.length_b   1.000
_cell.length_c   1.000
_cell.angle_alpha   90.00
_cell.angle_beta   90.00
_cell.angle_gamma   90.00
#
_symmetry.space_group_name_H-M   'P 1'
#
loop_
_entity.id
_entity.type
_entity.pdbx_description
1 polymer ?
#
loop_
_entity_poly.entity_id
_entity_poly.type
_entity_poly.pdbx_seq_one_letter_code
_entity_poly.pdbx_strand_id
1 'polypeptide(L)'
;GNINNLAQIGRKFILQGGTHRNLAVVKAQVDYIKSKVPDAEVYVHPYSGEAGAIGAGLLALEKFKKEGRTNFKGFEVIERLTYRATTSKETVCNWCPINCQRTFIDVYTGEGEGRPWSKVPLERGWVRLIVNNACPKGLVEDERELKVIKEKMERVRHEFPNIAHFVQKEAFKVSGQKVH
;
A
#
# COMPACT_ATOMS: atom_id res chain seq x y z
N GLY A 1 -3.62 3.65 -10.67
CA GLY A 1 -4.56 3.82 -11.80
C GLY A 1 -4.69 5.30 -12.03
N ASN A 2 -4.64 5.76 -13.28
CA ASN A 2 -4.82 7.18 -13.58
C ASN A 2 -6.25 7.58 -13.16
N ILE A 3 -6.34 8.53 -12.24
CA ILE A 3 -7.60 9.09 -11.77
C ILE A 3 -8.04 10.07 -12.85
N ASN A 4 -8.90 9.60 -13.75
CA ASN A 4 -9.35 10.43 -14.87
C ASN A 4 -10.53 11.34 -14.49
N ASN A 5 -11.24 11.05 -13.38
CA ASN A 5 -12.36 11.86 -12.92
C ASN A 5 -12.34 12.02 -11.39
N LEU A 6 -11.91 13.21 -10.93
CA LEU A 6 -11.85 13.56 -9.51
C LEU A 6 -13.23 13.55 -8.83
N ALA A 7 -14.31 13.87 -9.56
CA ALA A 7 -15.65 13.89 -9.00
C ALA A 7 -16.13 12.50 -8.55
N GLN A 8 -15.58 11.42 -9.12
CA GLN A 8 -15.90 10.05 -8.71
C GLN A 8 -15.25 9.65 -7.39
N ILE A 9 -14.22 10.37 -6.93
CA ILE A 9 -13.53 10.07 -5.67
C ILE A 9 -14.33 10.59 -4.47
N GLY A 10 -15.02 11.72 -4.66
CA GLY A 10 -15.85 12.34 -3.64
C GLY A 10 -15.71 13.86 -3.64
N ARG A 11 -16.18 14.47 -2.54
CA ARG A 11 -16.22 15.92 -2.36
C ARG A 11 -15.24 16.45 -1.32
N LYS A 12 -14.72 15.58 -0.45
CA LYS A 12 -13.76 15.93 0.60
C LYS A 12 -12.38 15.45 0.22
N PHE A 13 -11.44 16.38 0.12
CA PHE A 13 -10.05 16.11 -0.26
C PHE A 13 -9.13 16.53 0.88
N ILE A 14 -8.22 15.64 1.28
CA ILE A 14 -7.24 15.91 2.31
C ILE A 14 -5.85 15.93 1.66
N LEU A 15 -5.17 17.07 1.75
CA LEU A 15 -3.81 17.26 1.26
C LEU A 15 -2.83 16.92 2.40
N GLN A 16 -1.96 15.92 2.17
CA GLN A 16 -1.00 15.42 3.15
C GLN A 16 0.32 14.98 2.49
N GLY A 17 1.40 14.93 3.26
CA GLY A 17 2.76 14.66 2.77
C GLY A 17 3.60 15.94 2.72
N GLY A 18 4.93 15.79 2.86
CA GLY A 18 5.87 16.90 3.04
C GLY A 18 5.83 17.97 1.94
N THR A 19 5.43 17.61 0.71
CA THR A 19 5.27 18.56 -0.41
C THR A 19 4.25 19.65 -0.10
N HIS A 20 3.23 19.37 0.71
CA HIS A 20 2.18 20.32 1.08
C HIS A 20 2.61 21.29 2.19
N ARG A 21 3.89 21.30 2.58
CA ARG A 21 4.50 22.43 3.29
C ARG A 21 4.71 23.64 2.37
N ASN A 22 4.78 23.41 1.05
CA ASN A 22 4.88 24.48 0.07
C ASN A 22 3.48 25.02 -0.28
N LEU A 23 3.21 26.27 0.12
CA LEU A 23 1.91 26.91 -0.13
C LEU A 23 1.59 27.10 -1.62
N ALA A 24 2.60 27.23 -2.49
CA ALA A 24 2.37 27.29 -3.93
C ALA A 24 1.86 25.95 -4.47
N VAL A 25 2.38 24.83 -3.98
CA VAL A 25 1.89 23.48 -4.33
C VAL A 25 0.45 23.30 -3.83
N VAL A 26 0.19 23.69 -2.59
CA VAL A 26 -1.16 23.63 -2.01
C VAL A 26 -2.14 24.45 -2.85
N LYS A 27 -1.80 25.69 -3.19
CA LYS A 27 -2.66 26.56 -4.01
C LYS A 27 -2.94 25.95 -5.39
N ALA A 28 -1.90 25.48 -6.08
CA ALA A 28 -2.04 24.87 -7.39
C ALA A 28 -2.96 23.64 -7.37
N GLN A 29 -2.82 22.77 -6.36
CA GLN A 29 -3.70 21.61 -6.20
C GLN A 29 -5.12 21.98 -5.82
N VAL A 30 -5.31 22.94 -4.90
CA VAL A 30 -6.64 23.43 -4.51
C VAL A 30 -7.38 23.95 -5.74
N ASP A 31 -6.72 24.76 -6.56
CA ASP A 31 -7.31 25.33 -7.77
C ASP A 31 -7.65 24.24 -8.79
N TYR A 32 -6.74 23.28 -8.98
CA TYR A 32 -6.99 22.15 -9.86
C TYR A 32 -8.20 21.31 -9.41
N ILE A 33 -8.26 20.94 -8.13
CA ILE A 33 -9.38 20.16 -7.57
C ILE A 33 -10.68 20.93 -7.75
N LYS A 34 -10.73 22.20 -7.37
CA LYS A 34 -11.94 23.03 -7.49
C LYS A 34 -12.36 23.28 -8.94
N SER A 35 -11.41 23.32 -9.89
CA SER A 35 -11.75 23.41 -11.31
C SER A 35 -12.48 22.16 -11.85
N LYS A 36 -12.28 21.01 -11.19
CA LYS A 36 -12.88 19.72 -11.57
C LYS A 36 -14.10 19.36 -10.71
N VAL A 37 -14.11 19.81 -9.47
CA VAL A 37 -15.16 19.59 -8.48
C VAL A 37 -15.43 20.93 -7.77
N PRO A 38 -16.30 21.80 -8.33
CA PRO A 38 -16.49 23.18 -7.86
C PRO A 38 -16.89 23.29 -6.38
N ASP A 39 -17.58 22.28 -5.87
CA ASP A 39 -18.09 22.19 -4.51
C ASP A 39 -17.23 21.30 -3.59
N ALA A 40 -15.97 21.09 -3.97
CA ALA A 40 -14.99 20.36 -3.18
C ALA A 40 -14.59 21.12 -1.90
N GLU A 41 -14.59 20.37 -0.80
CA GLU A 41 -13.98 20.77 0.46
C GLU A 41 -12.53 20.26 0.48
N VAL A 42 -11.57 21.17 0.50
CA VAL A 42 -10.14 20.82 0.52
C VAL A 42 -9.54 21.20 1.87
N TYR A 43 -8.98 20.21 2.55
CA TYR A 43 -8.36 20.34 3.87
C TYR A 43 -6.87 20.07 3.76
N VAL A 44 -6.04 20.93 4.34
CA VAL A 44 -4.61 20.68 4.46
C VAL A 44 -4.34 20.12 5.85
N HIS A 45 -3.67 18.97 5.94
CA HIS A 45 -3.32 18.41 7.24
C HIS A 45 -2.38 19.37 7.99
N PRO A 46 -2.65 19.72 9.25
CA PRO A 46 -1.88 20.74 9.98
C PRO A 46 -0.40 20.36 10.15
N TYR A 47 -0.13 19.06 10.23
CA TYR A 47 1.22 18.47 10.26
C TYR A 47 1.45 17.65 9.00
N SER A 48 1.43 18.30 7.83
CA SER A 48 1.42 17.58 6.54
C SER A 48 2.67 16.72 6.33
N GLY A 49 3.82 17.08 6.89
CA GLY A 49 5.05 16.27 6.81
C GLY A 49 5.02 15.02 7.69
N GLU A 50 4.31 15.08 8.80
CA GLU A 50 4.27 14.08 9.86
C GLU A 50 2.98 13.26 9.85
N ALA A 51 2.01 13.61 8.98
CA ALA A 51 0.68 12.99 8.92
C ALA A 51 0.73 11.46 8.91
N GLY A 52 1.66 10.88 8.13
CA GLY A 52 1.86 9.43 8.09
C GLY A 52 2.37 8.84 9.40
N ALA A 53 3.33 9.49 10.06
CA ALA A 53 3.87 9.05 11.34
C ALA A 53 2.82 9.17 12.47
N ILE A 54 2.08 10.28 12.48
CA ILE A 54 0.96 10.50 13.41
C ILE A 54 -0.10 9.41 13.22
N GLY A 55 -0.51 9.14 11.98
CA GLY A 55 -1.48 8.09 11.66
C GLY A 55 -1.02 6.71 12.12
N ALA A 56 0.25 6.36 11.90
CA ALA A 56 0.83 5.11 12.37
C ALA A 56 0.82 5.00 13.90
N GLY A 57 1.14 6.09 14.61
CA GLY A 57 1.08 6.15 16.07
C GLY A 57 -0.35 5.98 16.62
N LEU A 58 -1.33 6.63 16.00
CA LEU A 58 -2.75 6.50 16.37
C LEU A 58 -3.25 5.06 16.18
N LEU A 59 -2.91 4.42 15.06
CA LEU A 59 -3.27 3.02 14.80
C LEU A 59 -2.60 2.05 15.78
N ALA A 60 -1.33 2.31 16.13
CA ALA A 60 -0.63 1.51 17.14
C ALA A 60 -1.31 1.63 18.53
N LEU A 61 -1.71 2.85 18.91
CA LEU A 61 -2.44 3.10 20.16
C LEU A 61 -3.81 2.42 20.16
N GLU A 62 -4.57 2.53 19.07
CA GLU A 62 -5.88 1.88 18.93
C GLU A 62 -5.76 0.37 19.07
N LYS A 63 -4.79 -0.24 18.38
CA LYS A 63 -4.51 -1.67 18.46
C LYS A 63 -4.12 -2.08 19.87
N PHE A 64 -3.25 -1.32 20.54
CA PHE A 64 -2.84 -1.60 21.92
C PHE A 64 -4.02 -1.53 22.88
N LYS A 65 -4.88 -0.51 22.77
CA LYS A 65 -6.10 -0.40 23.59
C LYS A 65 -7.04 -1.58 23.40
N LYS A 66 -7.12 -2.14 22.19
CA LYS A 66 -7.97 -3.29 21.86
C LYS A 66 -7.39 -4.62 22.32
N GLU A 67 -6.09 -4.84 22.14
CA GLU A 67 -5.45 -6.15 22.37
C GLU A 67 -4.72 -6.26 23.71
N GLY A 68 -4.41 -5.14 24.37
CA GLY A 68 -3.65 -5.09 25.63
C GLY A 68 -2.18 -5.50 25.50
N ARG A 69 -1.69 -5.75 24.28
CA ARG A 69 -0.33 -6.24 24.01
C ARG A 69 0.29 -5.53 22.81
N THR A 70 1.61 -5.50 22.77
CA THR A 70 2.39 -4.93 21.67
C THR A 70 3.44 -5.92 21.18
N ASN A 71 3.76 -5.86 19.88
CA ASN A 71 4.88 -6.58 19.29
C ASN A 71 6.11 -5.66 19.12
N PHE A 72 6.08 -4.45 19.70
CA PHE A 72 7.20 -3.53 19.69
C PHE A 72 8.37 -4.16 20.45
N LYS A 73 9.51 -4.32 19.77
CA LYS A 73 10.70 -4.99 20.32
C LYS A 73 11.49 -4.11 21.31
N GLY A 74 11.07 -2.86 21.53
CA GLY A 74 11.76 -1.92 22.43
C GLY A 74 12.77 -1.01 21.70
N PHE A 75 13.05 0.15 22.28
CA PHE A 75 13.95 1.14 21.67
C PHE A 75 15.40 0.66 21.56
N GLU A 76 15.89 -0.08 22.55
CA GLU A 76 17.25 -0.64 22.53
C GLU A 76 17.51 -1.53 21.31
N VAL A 77 16.51 -2.35 20.92
CA VAL A 77 16.58 -3.21 19.74
C VAL A 77 16.59 -2.37 18.46
N ILE A 78 15.82 -1.28 18.42
CA ILE A 78 15.76 -0.37 17.26
C ILE A 78 17.07 0.40 17.09
N GLU A 79 17.67 0.88 18.19
CA GLU A 79 18.94 1.60 18.16
C GLU A 79 20.10 0.73 17.68
N ARG A 80 20.07 -0.57 18.02
CA ARG A 80 21.09 -1.55 17.61
C ARG A 80 20.72 -2.32 16.34
N LEU A 81 19.65 -1.91 15.66
CA LEU A 81 19.12 -2.64 14.52
C LEU A 81 20.14 -2.69 13.39
N THR A 82 20.53 -3.90 13.01
CA THR A 82 21.36 -4.12 11.83
C THR A 82 20.46 -4.43 10.64
N TYR A 83 20.62 -3.69 9.54
CA TYR A 83 19.88 -3.94 8.31
C TYR A 83 20.76 -3.83 7.06
N ARG A 84 20.33 -4.50 5.99
CA ARG A 84 20.89 -4.38 4.64
C ARG A 84 19.77 -4.02 3.68
N ALA A 85 20.02 -3.08 2.78
CA ALA A 85 19.08 -2.72 1.73
C ALA A 85 19.66 -3.12 0.37
N THR A 86 18.93 -3.91 -0.40
CA THR A 86 19.35 -4.37 -1.72
C THR A 86 18.31 -3.99 -2.77
N THR A 87 18.76 -3.26 -3.79
CA THR A 87 17.98 -2.94 -4.99
C THR A 87 18.80 -3.37 -6.20
N SER A 88 18.32 -4.35 -6.95
CA SER A 88 19.05 -4.90 -8.09
C SER A 88 18.09 -5.53 -9.11
N LYS A 89 18.62 -6.15 -10.17
CA LYS A 89 17.78 -6.85 -11.16
C LYS A 89 17.07 -8.06 -10.54
N GLU A 90 17.69 -8.67 -9.55
CA GLU A 90 17.19 -9.84 -8.83
C GLU A 90 15.99 -9.50 -7.93
N THR A 91 15.89 -8.24 -7.50
CA THR A 91 14.76 -7.76 -6.68
C THR A 91 13.55 -7.34 -7.53
N VAL A 92 13.65 -7.29 -8.86
CA VAL A 92 12.53 -6.92 -9.73
C VAL A 92 11.37 -7.93 -9.60
N CYS A 93 10.16 -7.40 -9.42
CA CYS A 93 8.94 -8.21 -9.37
C CYS A 93 8.51 -8.60 -10.78
N ASN A 94 8.15 -9.86 -11.02
CA ASN A 94 7.65 -10.31 -12.33
C ASN A 94 6.21 -10.87 -12.26
N TRP A 95 5.45 -10.52 -11.22
CA TRP A 95 4.06 -10.99 -11.03
C TRP A 95 3.01 -10.26 -11.89
N CYS A 96 3.40 -9.21 -12.59
CA CYS A 96 2.57 -8.49 -13.56
C CYS A 96 3.45 -7.63 -14.49
N PRO A 97 2.91 -7.12 -15.61
CA PRO A 97 3.67 -6.36 -16.60
C PRO A 97 4.29 -5.04 -16.11
N ILE A 98 3.93 -4.55 -14.92
CA ILE A 98 4.47 -3.31 -14.35
C ILE A 98 5.95 -3.48 -13.97
N ASN A 99 6.38 -4.70 -13.64
CA ASN A 99 7.76 -5.01 -13.27
C ASN A 99 8.40 -4.04 -12.25
N CYS A 100 7.69 -3.77 -11.15
CA CYS A 100 8.15 -2.81 -10.14
C CYS A 100 9.56 -3.16 -9.60
N GLN A 101 10.41 -2.13 -9.49
CA GLN A 101 11.76 -2.22 -8.94
C GLN A 101 11.69 -2.22 -7.41
N ARG A 102 11.69 -3.41 -6.82
CA ARG A 102 11.57 -3.55 -5.36
C ARG A 102 12.92 -3.35 -4.69
N THR A 103 12.87 -2.96 -3.42
CA THR A 103 14.02 -2.99 -2.52
C THR A 103 13.75 -4.03 -1.43
N PHE A 104 14.72 -4.90 -1.20
CA PHE A 104 14.70 -5.83 -0.08
C PHE A 104 15.42 -5.17 1.10
N ILE A 105 14.72 -5.00 2.20
CA ILE A 105 15.26 -4.50 3.47
C ILE A 105 15.34 -5.71 4.41
N ASP A 106 16.56 -6.21 4.57
CA ASP A 106 16.87 -7.36 5.41
C ASP A 106 17.30 -6.89 6.78
N VAL A 107 16.57 -7.30 7.81
CA VAL A 107 16.74 -6.84 9.18
C VAL A 107 17.13 -8.02 10.06
N TYR A 108 18.25 -7.90 10.78
CA TYR A 108 18.66 -8.92 11.74
C TYR A 108 17.78 -8.82 12.99
N THR A 109 17.19 -9.95 13.37
CA THR A 109 16.29 -10.04 14.54
C THR A 109 16.66 -11.20 15.49
N GLY A 110 17.60 -12.07 15.10
CA GLY A 110 17.96 -13.28 15.83
C GLY A 110 16.98 -14.46 15.65
N GLU A 111 15.75 -14.21 15.20
CA GLU A 111 14.66 -15.22 15.18
C GLU A 111 14.15 -15.57 13.78
N GLY A 112 14.62 -14.90 12.71
CA GLY A 112 14.13 -15.13 11.35
C GLY A 112 14.52 -16.50 10.75
N GLU A 113 13.64 -17.14 9.99
CA GLU A 113 13.94 -18.43 9.35
C GLU A 113 14.90 -18.32 8.15
N GLY A 114 15.15 -17.10 7.67
CA GLY A 114 15.88 -16.86 6.43
C GLY A 114 15.08 -17.22 5.18
N ARG A 115 15.69 -17.03 4.01
CA ARG A 115 15.14 -17.33 2.68
C ARG A 115 16.26 -17.86 1.79
N PRO A 116 16.77 -19.09 2.02
CA PRO A 116 17.89 -19.65 1.25
C PRO A 116 17.54 -19.87 -0.22
N TRP A 117 16.24 -19.99 -0.54
CA TRP A 117 15.71 -20.17 -1.89
C TRP A 117 15.56 -18.85 -2.67
N SER A 118 15.72 -17.70 -2.03
CA SER A 118 15.61 -16.41 -2.72
C SER A 118 16.81 -16.19 -3.65
N LYS A 119 16.58 -15.49 -4.77
CA LYS A 119 17.65 -15.02 -5.67
C LYS A 119 18.64 -14.09 -4.96
N VAL A 120 18.17 -13.42 -3.90
CA VAL A 120 19.02 -12.69 -2.96
C VAL A 120 18.94 -13.46 -1.64
N PRO A 121 19.85 -14.42 -1.39
CA PRO A 121 19.76 -15.29 -0.22
C PRO A 121 19.67 -14.49 1.08
N LEU A 122 18.87 -15.00 2.01
CA LEU A 122 18.71 -14.44 3.35
C LEU A 122 19.05 -15.51 4.38
N GLU A 123 19.94 -15.19 5.31
CA GLU A 123 20.41 -16.11 6.34
C GLU A 123 19.39 -16.26 7.48
N ARG A 124 19.49 -17.35 8.24
CA ARG A 124 18.75 -17.50 9.50
C ARG A 124 19.11 -16.37 10.47
N GLY A 125 18.15 -15.99 11.31
CA GLY A 125 18.20 -14.82 12.18
C GLY A 125 17.75 -13.52 11.49
N TRP A 126 17.58 -13.50 10.16
CA TRP A 126 17.17 -12.31 9.41
C TRP A 126 15.73 -12.39 8.91
N VAL A 127 15.07 -11.25 8.87
CA VAL A 127 13.71 -11.05 8.35
C VAL A 127 13.76 -10.05 7.21
N ARG A 128 13.09 -10.35 6.10
CA ARG A 128 13.03 -9.47 4.92
C ARG A 128 11.72 -8.71 4.87
N LEU A 129 11.83 -7.39 4.67
CA LEU A 129 10.76 -6.49 4.29
C LEU A 129 10.95 -6.12 2.81
N ILE A 130 9.89 -6.24 2.01
CA ILE A 130 9.94 -5.91 0.59
C ILE A 130 9.16 -4.62 0.38
N VAL A 131 9.84 -3.59 -0.12
CA VAL A 131 9.27 -2.26 -0.33
C VAL A 131 9.40 -1.82 -1.79
N ASN A 132 8.88 -0.63 -2.10
CA ASN A 132 8.82 -0.05 -3.44
C ASN A 132 8.02 -0.90 -4.45
N ASN A 133 7.01 -1.61 -3.95
CA ASN A 133 6.07 -2.40 -4.73
C ASN A 133 4.77 -1.62 -5.01
N ALA A 134 4.22 -1.78 -6.21
CA ALA A 134 2.98 -1.11 -6.61
C ALA A 134 1.69 -1.85 -6.20
N CYS A 135 1.80 -3.08 -5.68
CA CYS A 135 0.65 -3.90 -5.31
C CYS A 135 1.00 -4.94 -4.23
N PRO A 136 0.00 -5.54 -3.56
CA PRO A 136 0.23 -6.55 -2.51
C PRO A 136 1.01 -7.77 -2.99
N LYS A 137 0.85 -8.17 -4.27
CA LYS A 137 1.62 -9.28 -4.86
C LYS A 137 3.13 -9.02 -4.83
N GLY A 138 3.55 -7.75 -4.93
CA GLY A 138 4.95 -7.39 -4.90
C GLY A 138 5.62 -7.56 -3.54
N LEU A 139 4.86 -7.83 -2.47
CA LEU A 139 5.38 -8.07 -1.11
C LEU A 139 5.99 -9.46 -0.91
N VAL A 140 5.92 -10.34 -1.92
CA VAL A 140 6.33 -11.74 -1.79
C VAL A 140 7.25 -12.17 -2.95
N GLU A 141 8.03 -13.22 -2.69
CA GLU A 141 8.98 -13.79 -3.66
C GLU A 141 8.60 -15.20 -4.10
N ASP A 142 7.90 -15.97 -3.27
CA ASP A 142 7.52 -17.36 -3.54
C ASP A 142 6.09 -17.47 -4.09
N GLU A 143 5.86 -18.42 -5.00
CA GLU A 143 4.54 -18.64 -5.60
C GLU A 143 3.47 -19.09 -4.59
N ARG A 144 3.85 -19.85 -3.56
CA ARG A 144 2.96 -20.27 -2.48
C ARG A 144 2.53 -19.06 -1.65
N GLU A 145 3.47 -18.18 -1.32
CA GLU A 145 3.16 -16.90 -0.66
C GLU A 145 2.23 -16.05 -1.53
N LEU A 146 2.47 -16.02 -2.85
CA LEU A 146 1.62 -15.31 -3.81
C LEU A 146 0.19 -15.86 -3.86
N LYS A 147 0.01 -17.19 -3.78
CA LYS A 147 -1.33 -17.81 -3.73
C LYS A 147 -2.11 -17.32 -2.51
N VAL A 148 -1.51 -17.33 -1.33
CA VAL A 148 -2.14 -16.83 -0.09
C VAL A 148 -2.53 -15.36 -0.21
N ILE A 149 -1.64 -14.52 -0.77
CA ILE A 149 -1.95 -13.10 -1.02
C ILE A 149 -3.11 -12.94 -2.01
N LYS A 150 -3.14 -13.73 -3.10
CA LYS A 150 -4.23 -13.69 -4.08
C LYS A 150 -5.56 -14.10 -3.47
N GLU A 151 -5.60 -15.16 -2.66
CA GLU A 151 -6.82 -15.59 -1.96
C GLU A 151 -7.35 -14.51 -1.02
N LYS A 152 -6.46 -13.86 -0.26
CA LYS A 152 -6.84 -12.72 0.60
C LYS A 152 -7.37 -11.55 -0.22
N MET A 153 -6.72 -11.21 -1.34
CA MET A 153 -7.19 -10.16 -2.24
C MET A 153 -8.57 -10.47 -2.81
N GLU A 154 -8.81 -11.74 -3.17
CA GLU A 154 -10.10 -12.17 -3.71
C GLU A 154 -11.20 -12.10 -2.63
N ARG A 155 -10.91 -12.53 -1.40
CA ARG A 155 -11.84 -12.40 -0.27
C ARG A 155 -12.25 -10.95 -0.03
N VAL A 156 -11.28 -10.04 0.03
CA VAL A 156 -11.55 -8.60 0.23
C VAL A 156 -12.41 -8.05 -0.92
N ARG A 157 -12.17 -8.49 -2.16
CA ARG A 157 -13.01 -8.08 -3.30
C ARG A 157 -14.45 -8.59 -3.17
N HIS A 158 -14.65 -9.79 -2.64
CA HIS A 158 -15.99 -10.34 -2.42
C HIS A 158 -16.73 -9.65 -1.27
N GLU A 159 -16.03 -9.35 -0.16
CA GLU A 159 -16.60 -8.64 1.00
C GLU A 159 -16.92 -7.18 0.69
N PHE A 160 -16.07 -6.52 -0.11
CA PHE A 160 -16.21 -5.12 -0.48
C PHE A 160 -16.23 -4.97 -2.01
N PRO A 161 -17.33 -5.40 -2.67
CA PRO A 161 -17.43 -5.36 -4.11
C PRO A 161 -17.44 -3.92 -4.61
N ASN A 162 -16.67 -3.66 -5.67
CA ASN A 162 -16.79 -2.40 -6.38
C ASN A 162 -18.11 -2.38 -7.16
N ILE A 163 -19.13 -1.73 -6.58
CA ILE A 163 -20.48 -1.66 -7.13
C ILE A 163 -20.47 -1.04 -8.53
N ALA A 164 -19.67 0.01 -8.76
CA ALA A 164 -19.59 0.63 -10.09
C ALA A 164 -19.05 -0.34 -11.14
N HIS A 165 -18.02 -1.12 -10.79
CA HIS A 165 -17.48 -2.16 -11.67
C HIS A 165 -18.49 -3.31 -11.90
N PHE A 166 -19.20 -3.72 -10.85
CA PHE A 166 -20.26 -4.72 -10.95
C PHE A 166 -21.37 -4.27 -11.90
N VAL A 167 -21.89 -3.06 -11.71
CA VAL A 167 -22.93 -2.46 -12.58
C VAL A 167 -22.42 -2.35 -14.01
N GLN A 168 -21.19 -1.86 -14.23
CA GLN A 168 -20.60 -1.80 -15.57
C GLN A 168 -20.60 -3.17 -16.28
N LYS A 169 -20.28 -4.24 -15.53
CA LYS A 169 -20.18 -5.59 -16.09
C LYS A 169 -21.55 -6.22 -16.35
N GLU A 170 -22.50 -6.05 -15.43
CA GLU A 170 -23.79 -6.74 -15.48
C GLU A 170 -24.88 -5.93 -16.21
N ALA A 171 -24.87 -4.59 -16.15
CA ALA A 171 -25.93 -3.76 -16.75
C ALA A 171 -25.96 -3.82 -18.29
N PHE A 172 -24.81 -4.09 -18.93
CA PHE A 172 -24.69 -4.19 -20.40
C PHE A 172 -24.45 -5.62 -20.88
N LYS A 173 -24.66 -6.60 -19.99
CA LYS A 173 -24.49 -8.00 -20.34
C LYS A 173 -25.65 -8.39 -21.25
N VAL A 174 -25.37 -8.50 -22.55
CA VAL A 174 -26.35 -8.95 -23.53
C VAL A 174 -26.76 -10.38 -23.16
N SER A 175 -27.98 -10.53 -22.66
CA SER A 175 -28.59 -11.84 -22.50
C SER A 175 -28.72 -12.44 -23.89
N GLY A 176 -27.90 -13.45 -24.21
CA GLY A 176 -28.04 -14.20 -25.44
C GLY A 176 -29.44 -14.80 -25.49
N GLN A 177 -30.33 -14.20 -26.29
CA GLN A 177 -31.52 -14.87 -26.78
C GLN A 177 -31.02 -16.10 -27.55
N LYS A 178 -31.19 -17.28 -26.96
CA LYS A 178 -31.26 -18.50 -27.75
C LYS A 178 -32.52 -18.38 -28.60
N VAL A 179 -32.36 -17.93 -29.83
CA VAL A 179 -33.39 -18.06 -30.86
C VAL A 179 -33.37 -19.53 -31.25
N HIS A 180 -34.41 -20.25 -30.86
CA HIS A 180 -34.72 -21.60 -31.31
C HIS A 180 -35.29 -21.56 -32.72
#